data_AF-A0A0F6A0I6-F1
#
_entry.id   AF-A0A0F6A0I6-F1
#
_cell.length_a   1.000
_cell.length_b   1.000
_cell.length_c   1.000
_cell.angle_alpha   90.00
_cell.angle_beta   90.00
_cell.angle_gamma   90.00
#
_symmetry.space_group_name_H-M   'P 1'
#
loop_
_entity.id
_entity.type
_entity.pdbx_description
1 polymer ?
#
loop_
_entity_poly.entity_id
_entity_poly.type
_entity_poly.pdbx_seq_one_letter_code
_entity_poly.pdbx_strand_id
1 'polypeptide(L)'
;MIIQKRRLSHVLGLLSAAALLSACSQTPSGPVELGNSDDLNPQQEIAKVAGIQPQRFMLRGEVTLGHEVRAITPCGSNTQYWLQLPDLLNQEGQALTMEPYQSVYGEVIGEFVKPAMDGFAADYPATFKVTQLNLMSAEIDGCNQTRNRTVASGNEPFWSVSLEGNALNYQQLGFEAETFPLTGRDISPAARIYQANGATLTLRPELCSDTMSDSIYGWRSTFTKGNKTLTGCATLSADDPTLGWVGDYQGMTNLGGQSLTTTLVLNPDHTATTRYEQAGEDAVVETGIWQQVGDSKVQVMMTRHQGQYLVSERLFTRSGFTLKAEKEIINGREYSLGPEGLALSLMVGNQQPVISGGVEGSASFNEKVDAAFKAYLGEEGVKQAAGTRYRWLTQDLNGDLQDELMIFTDWCGTGGCTLLVFNNDSNVWRFNSRITLVHLPFQMSQSTSNGWHDLIMPVGGGGAKASSRVLEFNGKRYPGNPSVAPEVLLPDSADPYLFADGIYPQQEGVELK
;
A
#
# COMPACT_ATOMS: atom_id res chain seq x y z
N MET A 1 -44.31 -14.08 -77.32
CA MET A 1 -43.89 -15.13 -78.28
C MET A 1 -42.70 -15.85 -77.67
N ILE A 2 -42.78 -17.17 -77.44
CA ILE A 2 -41.68 -18.07 -76.97
C ILE A 2 -41.24 -17.77 -75.49
N ILE A 3 -41.33 -18.61 -74.43
CA ILE A 3 -41.18 -20.08 -74.15
C ILE A 3 -39.69 -20.50 -74.12
N GLN A 4 -39.06 -21.17 -73.13
CA GLN A 4 -39.40 -21.97 -71.91
C GLN A 4 -38.35 -21.60 -70.79
N LYS A 5 -38.11 -22.18 -69.59
CA LYS A 5 -38.22 -23.48 -68.85
C LYS A 5 -38.68 -23.19 -67.38
N ARG A 6 -38.90 -24.06 -66.36
CA ARG A 6 -38.47 -25.42 -65.89
C ARG A 6 -37.08 -25.47 -65.19
N ARG A 7 -36.85 -26.13 -64.03
CA ARG A 7 -37.65 -26.94 -63.05
C ARG A 7 -37.24 -26.55 -61.59
N LEU A 8 -37.65 -27.14 -60.44
CA LEU A 8 -38.63 -28.20 -60.07
C LEU A 8 -39.28 -27.86 -58.69
N SER A 9 -39.27 -28.77 -57.70
CA SER A 9 -40.07 -28.76 -56.46
C SER A 9 -39.68 -29.91 -55.48
N HIS A 10 -40.27 -29.92 -54.26
CA HIS A 10 -40.18 -30.92 -53.16
C HIS A 10 -38.92 -30.81 -52.24
N VAL A 11 -38.91 -31.26 -50.97
CA VAL A 11 -39.79 -32.17 -50.19
C VAL A 11 -40.18 -31.56 -48.81
N LEU A 12 -41.23 -32.10 -48.16
CA LEU A 12 -41.73 -31.75 -46.82
C LEU A 12 -40.93 -32.43 -45.67
N GLY A 13 -41.01 -31.91 -44.44
CA GLY A 13 -40.48 -32.58 -43.23
C GLY A 13 -41.03 -32.00 -41.92
N LEU A 14 -41.87 -32.78 -41.21
CA LEU A 14 -42.51 -32.44 -39.93
C LEU A 14 -42.28 -33.59 -38.94
N LEU A 15 -41.83 -33.28 -37.71
CA LEU A 15 -41.85 -34.10 -36.46
C LEU A 15 -41.09 -33.29 -35.37
N SER A 16 -41.51 -33.01 -34.14
CA SER A 16 -42.67 -33.42 -33.29
C SER A 16 -42.47 -34.64 -32.35
N ALA A 17 -41.57 -34.52 -31.37
CA ALA A 17 -41.62 -35.16 -30.04
C ALA A 17 -40.71 -34.33 -29.08
N ALA A 18 -41.07 -33.89 -27.87
CA ALA A 18 -41.75 -34.50 -26.71
C ALA A 18 -40.77 -35.15 -25.71
N ALA A 19 -40.89 -34.78 -24.43
CA ALA A 19 -39.85 -34.91 -23.41
C ALA A 19 -39.74 -36.29 -22.73
N LEU A 20 -38.60 -36.53 -22.08
CA LEU A 20 -38.46 -37.48 -20.96
C LEU A 20 -37.66 -36.84 -19.82
N LEU A 21 -38.09 -37.14 -18.58
CA LEU A 21 -37.38 -36.87 -17.34
C LEU A 21 -36.57 -38.11 -16.93
N SER A 22 -35.41 -37.90 -16.32
CA SER A 22 -34.70 -38.96 -15.59
C SER A 22 -34.04 -38.39 -14.33
N ALA A 23 -34.55 -38.77 -13.17
CA ALA A 23 -33.93 -38.53 -11.88
C ALA A 23 -33.41 -39.85 -11.32
N CYS A 24 -32.16 -39.88 -10.85
CA CYS A 24 -31.58 -41.00 -10.12
C CYS A 24 -30.92 -40.45 -8.85
N SER A 25 -31.27 -41.02 -7.70
CA SER A 25 -30.70 -40.70 -6.41
C SER A 25 -29.63 -41.71 -6.01
N GLN A 26 -28.54 -41.25 -5.40
CA GLN A 26 -27.73 -42.06 -4.48
C GLN A 26 -26.76 -41.22 -3.64
N THR A 27 -26.60 -41.63 -2.38
CA THR A 27 -25.68 -41.12 -1.35
C THR A 27 -25.36 -42.28 -0.40
N PRO A 28 -24.37 -42.17 0.50
CA PRO A 28 -23.03 -41.62 0.32
C PRO A 28 -21.91 -42.58 0.80
N SER A 29 -20.67 -42.43 0.34
CA SER A 29 -19.52 -43.12 0.95
C SER A 29 -18.16 -42.49 0.61
N GLY A 30 -17.47 -41.94 1.61
CA GLY A 30 -16.12 -41.37 1.50
C GLY A 30 -15.81 -40.47 2.72
N PRO A 31 -14.61 -40.53 3.32
CA PRO A 31 -14.29 -39.74 4.51
C PRO A 31 -13.94 -38.28 4.18
N VAL A 32 -13.99 -37.44 5.23
CA VAL A 32 -13.68 -36.01 5.20
C VAL A 32 -12.21 -35.75 4.83
N GLU A 33 -11.98 -34.78 3.95
CA GLU A 33 -10.72 -34.04 3.85
C GLU A 33 -11.00 -32.57 4.26
N LEU A 34 -10.17 -32.01 5.14
CA LEU A 34 -10.37 -30.67 5.72
C LEU A 34 -9.61 -29.63 4.89
N GLY A 35 -10.30 -28.98 3.95
CA GLY A 35 -9.81 -27.81 3.21
C GLY A 35 -10.70 -26.60 3.47
N ASN A 36 -10.14 -25.52 4.03
CA ASN A 36 -10.93 -24.38 4.50
C ASN A 36 -11.44 -23.48 3.37
N SER A 37 -12.76 -23.38 3.24
CA SER A 37 -13.46 -22.24 2.63
C SER A 37 -14.89 -22.12 3.17
N ASP A 38 -15.03 -21.47 4.34
CA ASP A 38 -16.29 -20.98 4.91
C ASP A 38 -16.04 -19.49 5.24
N ASP A 39 -16.70 -18.48 4.68
CA ASP A 39 -18.11 -18.31 4.30
C ASP A 39 -19.07 -18.37 5.51
N LEU A 40 -19.44 -17.19 6.03
CA LEU A 40 -20.52 -17.01 7.01
C LEU A 40 -21.58 -16.05 6.45
N ASN A 41 -22.66 -16.63 5.92
CA ASN A 41 -23.81 -15.92 5.39
C ASN A 41 -25.10 -16.35 6.11
N PRO A 42 -25.60 -15.57 7.07
CA PRO A 42 -26.99 -15.64 7.54
C PRO A 42 -27.85 -14.74 6.65
N GLN A 43 -28.44 -15.32 5.59
CA GLN A 43 -29.31 -14.60 4.66
C GLN A 43 -30.78 -14.61 5.13
N GLN A 44 -31.55 -13.58 4.71
CA GLN A 44 -32.92 -13.22 5.15
C GLN A 44 -32.92 -12.41 6.47
N GLU A 45 -33.13 -11.09 6.49
CA GLU A 45 -33.34 -10.09 5.43
C GLU A 45 -32.44 -8.88 5.77
N ILE A 46 -31.80 -8.14 4.85
CA ILE A 46 -32.38 -7.14 3.92
C ILE A 46 -31.73 -7.28 2.51
N ALA A 47 -32.39 -6.77 1.47
CA ALA A 47 -31.97 -6.89 0.07
C ALA A 47 -30.65 -6.16 -0.30
N LYS A 48 -30.00 -6.68 -1.35
CA LYS A 48 -28.70 -6.27 -1.91
C LYS A 48 -28.56 -4.75 -2.14
N VAL A 49 -27.45 -4.19 -1.65
CA VAL A 49 -26.72 -3.10 -2.32
C VAL A 49 -25.28 -3.57 -2.51
N ALA A 50 -24.77 -3.55 -3.73
CA ALA A 50 -23.38 -3.90 -4.03
C ALA A 50 -22.45 -2.72 -3.70
N GLY A 51 -22.34 -2.42 -2.41
CA GLY A 51 -21.50 -1.33 -1.89
C GLY A 51 -20.05 -1.80 -1.66
N ILE A 52 -19.10 -1.05 -2.22
CA ILE A 52 -17.72 -1.05 -1.75
C ILE A 52 -17.74 -0.69 -0.26
N GLN A 53 -17.04 -1.44 0.59
CA GLN A 53 -16.80 -1.04 1.98
C GLN A 53 -15.35 -0.54 2.06
N PRO A 54 -15.11 0.73 2.43
CA PRO A 54 -13.75 1.24 2.56
C PRO A 54 -12.95 0.45 3.60
N GLN A 55 -11.66 0.28 3.32
CA GLN A 55 -10.75 -0.25 4.33
C GLN A 55 -10.43 0.88 5.30
N ARG A 56 -10.73 0.68 6.58
CA ARG A 56 -10.45 1.71 7.60
C ARG A 56 -8.95 1.79 7.84
N PHE A 57 -8.40 2.99 7.70
CA PHE A 57 -7.00 3.31 7.96
C PHE A 57 -6.91 4.34 9.09
N MET A 58 -5.70 4.61 9.56
CA MET A 58 -5.45 5.62 10.60
C MET A 58 -4.93 6.91 9.96
N LEU A 59 -5.59 8.02 10.24
CA LEU A 59 -5.14 9.35 9.87
C LEU A 59 -4.61 10.05 11.12
N ARG A 60 -3.36 10.53 11.06
CA ARG A 60 -2.68 11.24 12.16
C ARG A 60 -2.35 12.68 11.77
N GLY A 61 -2.53 13.62 12.70
CA GLY A 61 -2.43 15.04 12.39
C GLY A 61 -2.86 15.98 13.50
N GLU A 62 -2.81 17.27 13.21
CA GLU A 62 -3.31 18.33 14.07
C GLU A 62 -4.82 18.44 13.97
N VAL A 63 -5.52 18.18 15.08
CA VAL A 63 -6.97 18.19 15.19
C VAL A 63 -7.43 19.49 15.85
N THR A 64 -8.34 20.21 15.18
CA THR A 64 -8.95 21.45 15.70
C THR A 64 -10.46 21.25 15.86
N LEU A 65 -10.97 21.44 17.07
CA LEU A 65 -12.39 21.29 17.40
C LEU A 65 -12.96 22.61 17.94
N GLY A 66 -14.18 22.92 17.52
CA GLY A 66 -14.93 24.11 17.94
C GLY A 66 -16.37 24.08 17.45
N HIS A 67 -17.02 25.24 17.45
CA HIS A 67 -18.42 25.35 17.00
C HIS A 67 -18.53 25.23 15.47
N GLU A 68 -17.67 25.94 14.74
CA GLU A 68 -17.71 26.09 13.28
C GLU A 68 -16.64 25.24 12.57
N VAL A 69 -15.65 24.73 13.31
CA VAL A 69 -14.53 23.92 12.79
C VAL A 69 -14.47 22.58 13.50
N ARG A 70 -14.42 21.49 12.73
CA ARG A 70 -14.05 20.15 13.18
C ARG A 70 -13.15 19.55 12.12
N ALA A 71 -11.84 19.73 12.26
CA ALA A 71 -10.89 19.43 11.19
C ALA A 71 -9.68 18.64 11.69
N ILE A 72 -9.08 17.87 10.79
CA ILE A 72 -7.72 17.32 10.93
C ILE A 72 -6.84 17.83 9.79
N THR A 73 -5.63 18.27 10.13
CA THR A 73 -4.54 18.56 9.18
C THR A 73 -3.55 17.40 9.28
N PRO A 74 -3.45 16.48 8.31
CA PRO A 74 -2.53 15.34 8.40
C PRO A 74 -1.08 15.79 8.60
N CYS A 75 -0.28 15.02 9.35
CA CYS A 75 1.12 15.38 9.59
C CYS A 75 1.89 15.58 8.27
N GLY A 76 2.48 16.76 8.08
CA GLY A 76 3.20 17.14 6.85
C GLY A 76 2.31 17.65 5.70
N SER A 77 1.00 17.71 5.87
CA SER A 77 0.06 18.24 4.86
C SER A 77 -0.21 19.74 5.04
N ASN A 78 -0.59 20.39 3.93
CA ASN A 78 -1.22 21.72 3.94
C ASN A 78 -2.74 21.65 3.73
N THR A 79 -3.29 20.43 3.66
CA THR A 79 -4.70 20.14 3.41
C THR A 79 -5.39 19.82 4.73
N GLN A 80 -6.63 20.27 4.89
CA GLN A 80 -7.48 19.88 6.02
C GLN A 80 -8.63 19.00 5.54
N TYR A 81 -9.10 18.10 6.41
CA TYR A 81 -10.30 17.30 6.20
C TYR A 81 -11.31 17.52 7.32
N TRP A 82 -12.60 17.57 6.97
CA TRP A 82 -13.66 17.70 7.97
C TRP A 82 -13.82 16.38 8.75
N LEU A 83 -13.87 16.44 10.07
CA LEU A 83 -14.05 15.29 10.96
C LEU A 83 -15.53 15.07 11.29
N GLN A 84 -16.10 13.99 10.76
CA GLN A 84 -17.34 13.44 11.31
C GLN A 84 -16.99 12.53 12.51
N LEU A 85 -16.96 13.13 13.69
CA LEU A 85 -16.74 12.43 14.97
C LEU A 85 -18.06 11.84 15.54
N PRO A 86 -18.00 10.70 16.27
CA PRO A 86 -19.05 10.30 17.20
C PRO A 86 -19.25 11.33 18.32
N ASP A 87 -20.48 11.53 18.80
CA ASP A 87 -20.81 12.60 19.76
C ASP A 87 -19.95 12.58 21.04
N LEU A 88 -19.72 11.40 21.62
CA LEU A 88 -18.86 11.25 22.81
C LEU A 88 -17.43 11.70 22.52
N LEU A 89 -16.83 11.26 21.41
CA LEU A 89 -15.47 11.65 21.03
C LEU A 89 -15.36 13.15 20.72
N ASN A 90 -16.42 13.75 20.18
CA ASN A 90 -16.49 15.20 20.00
C ASN A 90 -16.58 15.95 21.35
N GLN A 91 -17.28 15.41 22.34
CA GLN A 91 -17.41 16.01 23.67
C GLN A 91 -16.10 15.92 24.45
N GLU A 92 -15.54 14.71 24.59
CA GLU A 92 -14.27 14.48 25.29
C GLU A 92 -13.11 15.24 24.60
N GLY A 93 -13.04 15.22 23.26
CA GLY A 93 -12.01 15.95 22.51
C GLY A 93 -12.07 17.47 22.68
N GLN A 94 -13.27 18.06 22.86
CA GLN A 94 -13.42 19.49 23.19
C GLN A 94 -13.08 19.81 24.65
N ALA A 95 -13.00 18.81 25.54
CA ALA A 95 -12.56 18.99 26.93
C ALA A 95 -11.02 19.02 27.08
N LEU A 96 -10.27 18.55 26.07
CA LEU A 96 -8.79 18.66 26.03
C LEU A 96 -8.28 20.07 25.69
N THR A 97 -9.12 20.93 25.11
CA THR A 97 -8.73 22.28 24.69
C THR A 97 -9.06 23.32 25.76
N MET A 98 -8.06 24.08 26.21
CA MET A 98 -8.25 25.18 27.16
C MET A 98 -8.80 26.45 26.50
N GLU A 99 -8.45 26.67 25.23
CA GLU A 99 -8.87 27.84 24.43
C GLU A 99 -9.68 27.39 23.19
N PRO A 100 -10.69 28.17 22.74
CA PRO A 100 -11.46 27.85 21.54
C PRO A 100 -10.55 27.76 20.30
N TYR A 101 -10.73 26.70 19.51
CA TYR A 101 -9.93 26.42 18.30
C TYR A 101 -8.43 26.18 18.56
N GLN A 102 -8.04 25.86 19.79
CA GLN A 102 -6.74 25.24 20.06
C GLN A 102 -6.63 23.91 19.28
N SER A 103 -5.49 23.70 18.61
CA SER A 103 -5.17 22.40 18.01
C SER A 103 -4.58 21.45 19.04
N VAL A 104 -4.89 20.17 18.91
CA VAL A 104 -4.34 19.05 19.68
C VAL A 104 -3.91 17.94 18.73
N TYR A 105 -2.90 17.16 19.08
CA TYR A 105 -2.49 16.04 18.24
C TYR A 105 -3.54 14.93 18.29
N GLY A 106 -3.88 14.36 17.12
CA GLY A 106 -4.89 13.31 17.00
C GLY A 106 -4.51 12.19 16.03
N GLU A 107 -4.96 10.98 16.38
CA GLU A 107 -4.83 9.74 15.61
C GLU A 107 -6.20 9.07 15.54
N VAL A 108 -6.85 9.14 14.39
CA VAL A 108 -8.25 8.72 14.20
C VAL A 108 -8.38 7.63 13.14
N ILE A 109 -9.21 6.62 13.40
CA ILE A 109 -9.40 5.46 12.54
C ILE A 109 -10.77 5.55 11.87
N GLY A 110 -10.80 5.56 10.54
CA GLY A 110 -12.00 5.91 9.79
C GLY A 110 -11.91 5.66 8.29
N GLU A 111 -12.82 6.28 7.56
CA GLU A 111 -12.97 6.20 6.11
C GLU A 111 -13.29 7.60 5.55
N PHE A 112 -12.82 7.91 4.34
CA PHE A 112 -13.32 9.08 3.62
C PHE A 112 -14.73 8.82 3.09
N VAL A 113 -15.58 9.82 3.29
CA VAL A 113 -16.89 9.95 2.67
C VAL A 113 -16.96 11.26 1.90
N LYS A 114 -17.95 11.35 1.00
CA LYS A 114 -18.19 12.55 0.19
C LYS A 114 -18.34 13.79 1.09
N PRO A 115 -17.73 14.94 0.72
CA PRO A 115 -17.96 16.19 1.44
C PRO A 115 -19.45 16.57 1.40
N ALA A 116 -19.86 17.41 2.34
CA ALA A 116 -21.22 17.95 2.34
C ALA A 116 -21.43 18.87 1.13
N MET A 117 -22.69 18.99 0.68
CA MET A 117 -23.07 19.97 -0.34
C MET A 117 -23.15 21.39 0.23
N ASP A 118 -23.31 21.51 1.55
CA ASP A 118 -23.64 22.71 2.30
C ASP A 118 -23.09 22.67 3.74
N GLY A 119 -23.08 23.82 4.42
CA GLY A 119 -22.49 23.98 5.75
C GLY A 119 -20.96 23.95 5.75
N PHE A 120 -20.34 24.06 6.93
CA PHE A 120 -18.88 24.19 7.09
C PHE A 120 -18.08 23.05 6.44
N ALA A 121 -18.64 21.84 6.36
CA ALA A 121 -17.99 20.68 5.76
C ALA A 121 -17.86 20.75 4.22
N ALA A 122 -18.51 21.70 3.54
CA ALA A 122 -18.47 21.86 2.07
C ALA A 122 -17.21 22.58 1.56
N ASP A 123 -16.53 23.35 2.42
CA ASP A 123 -15.27 24.02 2.09
C ASP A 123 -14.07 23.05 2.10
N TYR A 124 -14.23 21.88 2.72
CA TYR A 124 -13.20 20.85 2.80
C TYR A 124 -13.24 19.91 1.57
N PRO A 125 -12.10 19.38 1.10
CA PRO A 125 -12.04 18.49 -0.06
C PRO A 125 -12.73 17.14 0.17
N ALA A 126 -12.83 16.69 1.42
CA ALA A 126 -13.54 15.48 1.83
C ALA A 126 -13.93 15.54 3.33
N THR A 127 -14.85 14.65 3.74
CA THR A 127 -15.12 14.38 5.16
C THR A 127 -14.48 13.04 5.55
N PHE A 128 -13.67 13.04 6.60
CA PHE A 128 -13.17 11.81 7.22
C PHE A 128 -14.14 11.39 8.34
N LYS A 129 -14.77 10.23 8.15
CA LYS A 129 -15.75 9.65 9.07
C LYS A 129 -15.05 8.77 10.08
N VAL A 130 -14.89 9.28 11.29
CA VAL A 130 -14.18 8.60 12.37
C VAL A 130 -15.06 7.51 12.97
N THR A 131 -14.49 6.31 13.06
CA THR A 131 -15.15 5.12 13.62
C THR A 131 -14.53 4.66 14.94
N GLN A 132 -13.26 5.01 15.18
CA GLN A 132 -12.56 4.78 16.44
C GLN A 132 -11.45 5.83 16.61
N LEU A 133 -11.06 6.10 17.86
CA LEU A 133 -9.83 6.82 18.19
C LEU A 133 -8.64 5.84 18.25
N ASN A 134 -7.41 6.35 18.12
CA ASN A 134 -6.20 5.71 18.64
C ASN A 134 -5.59 6.54 19.78
N LEU A 135 -5.43 7.85 19.58
CA LEU A 135 -5.05 8.85 20.58
C LEU A 135 -5.62 10.23 20.20
N MET A 136 -5.94 11.05 21.20
CA MET A 136 -5.98 12.51 21.10
C MET A 136 -5.25 13.10 22.32
N SER A 137 -4.41 14.12 22.16
CA SER A 137 -3.57 14.63 23.26
C SER A 137 -3.16 16.08 23.04
N ALA A 138 -3.25 16.90 24.08
CA ALA A 138 -2.76 18.28 24.10
C ALA A 138 -1.28 18.38 24.54
N GLU A 139 -0.70 17.29 25.05
CA GLU A 139 0.62 17.29 25.72
C GLU A 139 1.80 16.96 24.78
N ILE A 140 1.52 16.34 23.62
CA ILE A 140 2.57 15.84 22.73
C ILE A 140 2.61 16.59 21.39
N ASP A 141 3.82 16.98 20.98
CA ASP A 141 4.15 17.29 19.59
C ASP A 141 4.18 15.97 18.80
N GLY A 142 2.99 15.42 18.53
CA GLY A 142 2.86 14.07 18.01
C GLY A 142 3.31 13.94 16.55
N CYS A 143 3.17 14.98 15.72
CA CYS A 143 3.59 14.93 14.32
C CYS A 143 5.12 14.89 14.16
N ASN A 144 5.89 15.51 15.06
CA ASN A 144 7.36 15.40 15.05
C ASN A 144 7.89 14.13 15.77
N GLN A 145 7.01 13.24 16.23
CA GLN A 145 7.38 12.01 16.93
C GLN A 145 7.10 10.74 16.11
N THR A 146 8.05 9.80 16.12
CA THR A 146 7.88 8.45 15.60
C THR A 146 7.02 7.62 16.55
N ARG A 147 5.83 7.21 16.06
CA ARG A 147 4.83 6.46 16.82
C ARG A 147 4.54 5.09 16.19
N ASN A 148 5.59 4.47 15.64
CA ASN A 148 5.58 3.17 14.94
C ASN A 148 5.61 1.96 15.89
N ARG A 149 4.96 2.05 17.05
CA ARG A 149 4.88 0.97 18.05
C ARG A 149 3.49 0.92 18.66
N THR A 150 2.98 -0.29 18.84
CA THR A 150 1.82 -0.51 19.73
C THR A 150 2.32 -0.49 21.18
N VAL A 151 1.74 0.35 22.02
CA VAL A 151 2.16 0.58 23.41
C VAL A 151 0.94 0.54 24.33
N ALA A 152 1.08 -0.12 25.47
CA ALA A 152 0.11 -0.12 26.56
C ALA A 152 0.79 0.34 27.85
N SER A 153 0.07 1.06 28.72
CA SER A 153 0.60 1.56 29.99
C SER A 153 -0.50 1.86 31.00
N GLY A 154 -0.13 1.91 32.29
CA GLY A 154 -0.98 2.37 33.38
C GLY A 154 -0.16 2.85 34.57
N ASN A 155 -0.76 3.68 35.43
CA ASN A 155 -0.03 4.47 36.43
C ASN A 155 -0.06 3.89 37.85
N GLU A 156 -1.04 3.05 38.18
CA GLU A 156 -1.18 2.42 39.51
C GLU A 156 -1.24 0.88 39.41
N PRO A 157 -0.12 0.15 39.57
CA PRO A 157 1.27 0.65 39.64
C PRO A 157 1.76 1.18 38.28
N PHE A 158 2.87 1.91 38.24
CA PHE A 158 3.44 2.36 36.96
C PHE A 158 4.04 1.20 36.16
N TRP A 159 3.44 0.88 35.01
CA TRP A 159 3.86 -0.18 34.08
C TRP A 159 3.69 0.23 32.61
N SER A 160 4.48 -0.38 31.73
CA SER A 160 4.30 -0.31 30.29
C SER A 160 4.63 -1.63 29.58
N VAL A 161 4.05 -1.80 28.39
CA VAL A 161 4.39 -2.85 27.42
C VAL A 161 4.47 -2.23 26.03
N SER A 162 5.60 -2.37 25.33
CA SER A 162 5.69 -2.12 23.89
C SER A 162 5.68 -3.42 23.09
N LEU A 163 5.12 -3.38 21.89
CA LEU A 163 5.24 -4.42 20.87
C LEU A 163 6.35 -4.04 19.89
N GLU A 164 7.39 -4.87 19.80
CA GLU A 164 8.53 -4.65 18.91
C GLU A 164 8.86 -5.94 18.15
N GLY A 165 8.80 -5.88 16.81
CA GLY A 165 8.99 -7.03 15.93
C GLY A 165 8.00 -8.17 16.22
N ASN A 166 8.47 -9.19 16.96
CA ASN A 166 7.67 -10.32 17.43
C ASN A 166 7.81 -10.60 18.94
N ALA A 167 7.99 -9.57 19.76
CA ALA A 167 7.99 -9.70 21.21
C ALA A 167 7.26 -8.54 21.91
N LEU A 168 6.79 -8.80 23.13
CA LEU A 168 6.31 -7.80 24.08
C LEU A 168 7.45 -7.44 25.04
N ASN A 169 7.85 -6.17 25.11
CA ASN A 169 8.81 -5.68 26.09
C ASN A 169 8.05 -5.04 27.26
N TYR A 170 8.07 -5.68 28.42
CA TYR A 170 7.45 -5.21 29.66
C TYR A 170 8.46 -4.42 30.51
N GLN A 171 8.00 -3.31 31.08
CA GLN A 171 8.72 -2.55 32.10
C GLN A 171 7.77 -2.21 33.26
N GLN A 172 8.25 -2.32 34.49
CA GLN A 172 7.58 -1.81 35.68
C GLN A 172 8.55 -0.97 36.51
N LEU A 173 8.09 0.13 37.11
CA LEU A 173 8.97 0.97 37.93
C LEU A 173 9.53 0.19 39.12
N GLY A 174 10.85 0.16 39.27
CA GLY A 174 11.56 -0.58 40.32
C GLY A 174 11.87 -2.05 40.02
N PHE A 175 11.62 -2.52 38.79
CA PHE A 175 11.94 -3.88 38.34
C PHE A 175 12.78 -3.85 37.04
N GLU A 176 13.46 -4.95 36.74
CA GLU A 176 14.16 -5.12 35.46
C GLU A 176 13.16 -5.28 34.29
N ALA A 177 13.60 -4.95 33.07
CA ALA A 177 12.81 -5.14 31.86
C ALA A 177 12.70 -6.63 31.50
N GLU A 178 11.55 -7.05 30.95
CA GLU A 178 11.31 -8.45 30.57
C GLU A 178 10.71 -8.55 29.16
N THR A 179 11.36 -9.31 28.29
CA THR A 179 10.91 -9.53 26.90
C THR A 179 10.23 -10.89 26.75
N PHE A 180 9.01 -10.88 26.21
CA PHE A 180 8.19 -12.07 25.98
C PHE A 180 7.98 -12.30 24.48
N PRO A 181 8.68 -13.26 23.84
CA PRO A 181 8.46 -13.61 22.44
C PRO A 181 7.02 -14.07 22.19
N LEU A 182 6.40 -13.57 21.12
CA LEU A 182 5.02 -13.90 20.77
C LEU A 182 4.90 -15.32 20.23
N THR A 183 3.92 -16.04 20.77
CA THR A 183 3.46 -17.36 20.31
C THR A 183 2.22 -17.26 19.44
N GLY A 184 1.49 -16.13 19.46
CA GLY A 184 0.27 -15.94 18.69
C GLY A 184 -0.24 -14.50 18.68
N ARG A 185 -1.07 -14.17 17.69
CA ARG A 185 -1.78 -12.89 17.55
C ARG A 185 -3.22 -13.20 17.12
N ASP A 186 -4.20 -12.69 17.84
CA ASP A 186 -5.62 -12.70 17.48
C ASP A 186 -6.07 -11.24 17.35
N ILE A 187 -6.60 -10.86 16.19
CA ILE A 187 -6.94 -9.48 15.86
C ILE A 187 -8.34 -9.46 15.26
N SER A 188 -9.28 -8.89 16.01
CA SER A 188 -10.69 -8.79 15.65
C SER A 188 -11.20 -7.36 15.87
N PRO A 189 -12.39 -7.01 15.34
CA PRO A 189 -13.05 -5.74 15.67
C PRO A 189 -13.42 -5.58 17.15
N ALA A 190 -13.36 -6.64 17.97
CA ALA A 190 -13.74 -6.62 19.40
C ALA A 190 -12.54 -6.61 20.37
N ALA A 191 -11.38 -7.09 19.93
CA ALA A 191 -10.12 -7.06 20.68
C ALA A 191 -8.91 -7.36 19.79
N ARG A 192 -7.73 -6.88 20.21
CA ARG A 192 -6.42 -7.39 19.77
C ARG A 192 -5.75 -8.10 20.94
N ILE A 193 -5.34 -9.35 20.74
CA ILE A 193 -4.76 -10.21 21.76
C ILE A 193 -3.40 -10.69 21.28
N TYR A 194 -2.35 -10.32 22.01
CA TYR A 194 -0.97 -10.71 21.75
C TYR A 194 -0.57 -11.75 22.80
N GLN A 195 -0.33 -12.98 22.36
CA GLN A 195 -0.07 -14.13 23.23
C GLN A 195 1.42 -14.45 23.26
N ALA A 196 1.96 -14.70 24.45
CA ALA A 196 3.33 -15.14 24.67
C ALA A 196 3.38 -16.21 25.78
N ASN A 197 4.51 -16.90 25.93
CA ASN A 197 4.65 -17.88 27.01
C ASN A 197 4.65 -17.18 28.38
N GLY A 198 3.62 -17.44 29.19
CA GLY A 198 3.45 -16.85 30.53
C GLY A 198 2.91 -15.40 30.57
N ALA A 199 2.64 -14.78 29.42
CA ALA A 199 2.16 -13.40 29.32
C ALA A 199 1.13 -13.20 28.20
N THR A 200 0.22 -12.24 28.35
CA THR A 200 -0.77 -11.88 27.31
C THR A 200 -1.16 -10.41 27.43
N LEU A 201 -1.09 -9.66 26.32
CA LEU A 201 -1.61 -8.31 26.22
C LEU A 201 -2.93 -8.33 25.43
N THR A 202 -4.00 -7.85 26.04
CA THR A 202 -5.32 -7.64 25.40
C THR A 202 -5.61 -6.15 25.30
N LEU A 203 -5.93 -5.66 24.11
CA LEU A 203 -6.39 -4.31 23.83
C LEU A 203 -7.85 -4.36 23.37
N ARG A 204 -8.73 -3.54 23.95
CA ARG A 204 -10.15 -3.42 23.56
C ARG A 204 -10.44 -2.03 23.02
N PRO A 205 -11.26 -1.88 21.96
CA PRO A 205 -11.63 -0.59 21.39
C PRO A 205 -12.61 0.11 22.33
N GLU A 206 -12.08 0.95 23.21
CA GLU A 206 -12.81 1.61 24.30
C GLU A 206 -12.03 2.88 24.67
N LEU A 207 -12.73 3.99 24.90
CA LEU A 207 -12.07 5.22 25.35
C LEU A 207 -11.47 5.00 26.75
N CYS A 208 -10.21 5.40 26.89
CA CYS A 208 -9.44 5.29 28.11
C CYS A 208 -8.68 6.59 28.33
N SER A 209 -8.64 7.09 29.54
CA SER A 209 -7.84 8.25 29.94
C SER A 209 -7.38 7.98 31.37
N ASP A 210 -6.20 8.46 31.74
CA ASP A 210 -5.84 8.62 33.14
C ASP A 210 -6.12 10.06 33.56
N THR A 211 -6.52 10.26 34.82
CA THR A 211 -6.95 11.57 35.32
C THR A 211 -5.77 12.50 35.61
N MET A 212 -4.62 12.29 34.96
CA MET A 212 -3.35 12.94 35.20
C MET A 212 -2.66 13.44 33.92
N SER A 213 -3.27 13.21 32.75
CA SER A 213 -2.79 13.66 31.45
C SER A 213 -3.92 14.27 30.62
N ASP A 214 -3.62 15.33 29.87
CA ASP A 214 -4.54 15.92 28.88
C ASP A 214 -4.58 15.06 27.59
N SER A 215 -4.93 13.77 27.77
CA SER A 215 -4.86 12.72 26.75
C SER A 215 -6.03 11.73 26.83
N ILE A 216 -6.59 11.38 25.67
CA ILE A 216 -7.63 10.35 25.47
C ILE A 216 -7.10 9.26 24.54
N TYR A 217 -7.02 8.04 25.04
CA TYR A 217 -6.60 6.85 24.33
C TYR A 217 -7.80 6.11 23.75
N GLY A 218 -7.66 5.56 22.55
CA GLY A 218 -8.72 4.81 21.86
C GLY A 218 -8.82 3.33 22.25
N TRP A 219 -7.99 2.87 23.20
CA TRP A 219 -7.93 1.48 23.64
C TRP A 219 -7.77 1.38 25.16
N ARG A 220 -8.59 0.53 25.78
CA ARG A 220 -8.33 0.03 27.14
C ARG A 220 -7.44 -1.22 27.05
N SER A 221 -6.40 -1.27 27.87
CA SER A 221 -5.44 -2.37 27.91
C SER A 221 -5.61 -3.27 29.13
N THR A 222 -5.24 -4.53 28.97
CA THR A 222 -5.13 -5.52 30.05
C THR A 222 -3.93 -6.40 29.76
N PHE A 223 -2.91 -6.33 30.61
CA PHE A 223 -1.71 -7.17 30.54
C PHE A 223 -1.73 -8.20 31.67
N THR A 224 -1.75 -9.48 31.31
CA THR A 224 -1.68 -10.60 32.27
C THR A 224 -0.29 -11.21 32.21
N LYS A 225 0.35 -11.40 33.36
CA LYS A 225 1.65 -12.06 33.51
C LYS A 225 1.60 -13.03 34.69
N GLY A 226 1.63 -14.33 34.42
CA GLY A 226 1.34 -15.35 35.42
C GLY A 226 0.00 -15.08 36.12
N ASN A 227 0.02 -14.95 37.45
CA ASN A 227 -1.17 -14.65 38.26
C ASN A 227 -1.43 -13.15 38.48
N LYS A 228 -0.64 -12.24 37.87
CA LYS A 228 -0.89 -10.79 37.94
C LYS A 228 -1.64 -10.31 36.71
N THR A 229 -2.62 -9.45 36.92
CA THR A 229 -3.30 -8.69 35.86
C THR A 229 -3.11 -7.20 36.12
N LEU A 230 -2.74 -6.46 35.09
CA LEU A 230 -2.56 -5.01 35.09
C LEU A 230 -3.50 -4.40 34.05
N THR A 231 -4.07 -3.24 34.35
CA THR A 231 -5.00 -2.51 33.48
C THR A 231 -4.51 -1.09 33.24
N GLY A 232 -4.91 -0.52 32.11
CA GLY A 232 -4.55 0.84 31.74
C GLY A 232 -5.10 1.22 30.36
N CYS A 233 -4.38 2.10 29.66
CA CYS A 233 -4.69 2.53 28.31
C CYS A 233 -3.69 1.98 27.30
N ALA A 234 -3.92 2.22 26.00
CA ALA A 234 -3.00 1.86 24.93
C ALA A 234 -3.21 2.69 23.65
N THR A 235 -2.18 2.69 22.80
CA THR A 235 -2.25 3.12 21.39
C THR A 235 -1.71 2.00 20.50
N LEU A 236 -2.28 1.81 19.31
CA LEU A 236 -1.62 1.06 18.25
C LEU A 236 -0.47 1.86 17.64
N SER A 237 0.31 1.19 16.79
CA SER A 237 1.19 1.84 15.82
C SER A 237 0.40 2.86 14.98
N ALA A 238 0.96 4.04 14.79
CA ALA A 238 0.38 5.13 14.01
C ALA A 238 0.89 5.16 12.55
N ASP A 239 1.26 3.99 12.01
CA ASP A 239 1.65 3.81 10.62
C ASP A 239 0.38 3.70 9.75
N ASP A 240 0.35 4.40 8.62
CA ASP A 240 -0.65 4.09 7.59
C ASP A 240 -0.16 2.93 6.69
N PRO A 241 -0.82 1.77 6.68
CA PRO A 241 -0.45 0.67 5.79
C PRO A 241 -0.79 0.95 4.32
N THR A 242 -1.58 1.99 4.01
CA THR A 242 -1.98 2.29 2.64
C THR A 242 -0.95 3.11 1.85
N LEU A 243 0.11 3.61 2.48
CA LEU A 243 1.19 4.37 1.82
C LEU A 243 1.87 3.65 0.65
N GLY A 244 1.79 2.32 0.56
CA GLY A 244 2.22 1.55 -0.62
C GLY A 244 1.43 1.84 -1.90
N TRP A 245 0.37 2.66 -1.85
CA TRP A 245 -0.39 3.21 -2.97
C TRP A 245 0.03 4.63 -3.38
N VAL A 246 0.97 5.26 -2.65
CA VAL A 246 1.50 6.60 -3.00
C VAL A 246 2.29 6.55 -4.30
N GLY A 247 2.12 7.59 -5.13
CA GLY A 247 2.94 7.80 -6.32
C GLY A 247 2.23 8.57 -7.44
N ASP A 248 3.03 8.94 -8.43
CA ASP A 248 2.58 9.42 -9.73
C ASP A 248 2.23 8.22 -10.62
N TYR A 249 1.08 8.23 -11.30
CA TYR A 249 0.65 7.19 -12.25
C TYR A 249 0.21 7.85 -13.57
N GLN A 250 0.58 7.30 -14.72
CA GLN A 250 0.25 7.89 -16.02
C GLN A 250 -0.22 6.84 -17.04
N GLY A 251 -1.17 7.25 -17.88
CA GLY A 251 -1.63 6.50 -19.05
C GLY A 251 -1.91 7.43 -20.24
N MET A 252 -1.99 6.86 -21.43
CA MET A 252 -2.33 7.58 -22.66
C MET A 252 -3.50 6.88 -23.37
N THR A 253 -4.58 7.62 -23.62
CA THR A 253 -5.77 7.13 -24.33
C THR A 253 -5.85 7.78 -25.71
N ASN A 254 -6.01 6.98 -26.76
CA ASN A 254 -6.12 7.49 -28.12
C ASN A 254 -7.59 7.79 -28.48
N LEU A 255 -7.92 9.07 -28.64
CA LEU A 255 -9.24 9.58 -28.95
C LEU A 255 -9.27 10.08 -30.40
N GLY A 256 -9.74 9.24 -31.33
CA GLY A 256 -10.01 9.64 -32.72
C GLY A 256 -8.81 10.07 -33.57
N GLY A 257 -7.57 9.94 -33.06
CA GLY A 257 -6.35 10.43 -33.70
C GLY A 257 -5.58 11.46 -32.88
N GLN A 258 -6.17 11.98 -31.79
CA GLN A 258 -5.48 12.70 -30.73
C GLN A 258 -5.13 11.73 -29.59
N SER A 259 -4.09 12.05 -28.81
CA SER A 259 -3.74 11.31 -27.59
C SER A 259 -4.00 12.18 -26.37
N LEU A 260 -4.76 11.64 -25.42
CA LEU A 260 -5.03 12.23 -24.12
C LEU A 260 -4.11 11.58 -23.09
N THR A 261 -3.16 12.33 -22.55
CA THR A 261 -2.34 11.89 -21.41
C THR A 261 -3.12 12.15 -20.12
N THR A 262 -3.26 11.12 -19.29
CA THR A 262 -3.88 11.22 -17.96
C THR A 262 -2.83 10.89 -16.91
N THR A 263 -2.58 11.82 -15.99
CA THR A 263 -1.66 11.64 -14.85
C THR A 263 -2.45 11.73 -13.54
N LEU A 264 -2.37 10.71 -12.69
CA LEU A 264 -2.96 10.63 -11.37
C LEU A 264 -1.85 10.66 -10.33
N VAL A 265 -1.87 11.63 -9.42
CA VAL A 265 -0.98 11.69 -8.25
C VAL A 265 -1.76 11.25 -7.03
N LEU A 266 -1.22 10.28 -6.28
CA LEU A 266 -1.72 9.83 -4.98
C LEU A 266 -0.71 10.21 -3.90
N ASN A 267 -1.01 11.20 -3.07
CA ASN A 267 -0.07 11.76 -2.07
C ASN A 267 -0.18 11.05 -0.69
N PRO A 268 0.87 11.08 0.15
CA PRO A 268 0.86 10.51 1.51
C PRO A 268 -0.18 11.10 2.47
N ASP A 269 -0.70 12.30 2.20
CA ASP A 269 -1.76 12.96 2.99
C ASP A 269 -3.17 12.58 2.52
N HIS A 270 -3.29 11.50 1.72
CA HIS A 270 -4.48 11.05 1.02
C HIS A 270 -5.07 12.02 -0.02
N THR A 271 -4.43 13.16 -0.32
CA THR A 271 -4.90 13.98 -1.45
C THR A 271 -4.62 13.28 -2.77
N ALA A 272 -5.55 13.43 -3.71
CA ALA A 272 -5.43 12.94 -5.07
C ALA A 272 -5.58 14.09 -6.06
N THR A 273 -4.78 14.07 -7.13
CA THR A 273 -4.88 15.01 -8.26
C THR A 273 -4.94 14.22 -9.55
N THR A 274 -5.90 14.50 -10.45
CA THR A 274 -5.85 14.02 -11.83
C THR A 274 -5.61 15.19 -12.78
N ARG A 275 -4.62 15.06 -13.66
CA ARG A 275 -4.26 16.01 -14.72
C ARG A 275 -4.46 15.34 -16.07
N TYR A 276 -5.24 15.98 -16.94
CA TYR A 276 -5.48 15.54 -18.31
C TYR A 276 -4.86 16.54 -19.29
N GLU A 277 -4.09 16.05 -20.25
CA GLU A 277 -3.32 16.87 -21.19
C GLU A 277 -3.52 16.36 -22.62
N GLN A 278 -3.90 17.28 -23.52
CA GLN A 278 -4.15 17.01 -24.94
C GLN A 278 -3.41 18.05 -25.80
N ALA A 279 -2.88 17.62 -26.95
CA ALA A 279 -2.06 18.47 -27.80
C ALA A 279 -2.85 19.66 -28.39
N GLY A 280 -2.54 20.86 -27.93
CA GLY A 280 -3.17 22.13 -28.36
C GLY A 280 -4.28 22.65 -27.43
N GLU A 281 -4.50 22.01 -26.29
CA GLU A 281 -5.52 22.39 -25.30
C GLU A 281 -4.88 22.67 -23.93
N ASP A 282 -5.53 23.49 -23.11
CA ASP A 282 -5.10 23.75 -21.72
C ASP A 282 -5.35 22.51 -20.84
N ALA A 283 -4.41 22.22 -19.94
CA ALA A 283 -4.49 21.06 -19.06
C ALA A 283 -5.69 21.14 -18.10
N VAL A 284 -6.55 20.12 -18.10
CA VAL A 284 -7.65 19.98 -17.14
C VAL A 284 -7.11 19.37 -15.86
N VAL A 285 -7.46 19.95 -14.71
CA VAL A 285 -7.03 19.45 -13.40
C VAL A 285 -8.24 19.23 -12.50
N GLU A 286 -8.29 18.04 -11.92
CA GLU A 286 -9.20 17.62 -10.86
C GLU A 286 -8.41 17.39 -9.56
N THR A 287 -9.01 17.72 -8.42
CA THR A 287 -8.46 17.42 -7.09
C THR A 287 -9.50 16.80 -6.16
N GLY A 288 -9.04 16.03 -5.18
CA GLY A 288 -9.87 15.33 -4.20
C GLY A 288 -9.02 14.42 -3.31
N ILE A 289 -9.50 13.21 -3.02
CA ILE A 289 -8.85 12.24 -2.13
C ILE A 289 -8.71 10.83 -2.72
N TRP A 290 -7.92 9.99 -2.07
CA TRP A 290 -7.88 8.54 -2.30
C TRP A 290 -7.91 7.73 -1.00
N GLN A 291 -8.42 6.50 -1.08
CA GLN A 291 -8.39 5.53 0.03
C GLN A 291 -8.37 4.09 -0.48
N GLN A 292 -7.72 3.19 0.25
CA GLN A 292 -7.79 1.76 -0.02
C GLN A 292 -9.19 1.21 0.30
N VAL A 293 -9.68 0.31 -0.54
CA VAL A 293 -11.02 -0.31 -0.42
C VAL A 293 -10.99 -1.83 -0.65
N GLY A 294 -9.85 -2.43 -0.34
CA GLY A 294 -9.51 -3.84 -0.52
C GLY A 294 -8.05 -4.01 -0.95
N ASP A 295 -7.50 -5.21 -0.77
CA ASP A 295 -6.06 -5.51 -0.92
C ASP A 295 -5.48 -5.03 -2.26
N SER A 296 -6.23 -5.23 -3.35
CA SER A 296 -5.87 -4.81 -4.71
C SER A 296 -6.72 -3.66 -5.25
N LYS A 297 -7.40 -2.86 -4.41
CA LYS A 297 -8.32 -1.80 -4.86
C LYS A 297 -8.16 -0.47 -4.13
N VAL A 298 -8.11 0.62 -4.90
CA VAL A 298 -8.12 2.00 -4.40
C VAL A 298 -9.30 2.77 -5.00
N GLN A 299 -10.05 3.47 -4.15
CA GLN A 299 -11.03 4.47 -4.57
C GLN A 299 -10.32 5.81 -4.69
N VAL A 300 -10.50 6.47 -5.83
CA VAL A 300 -10.11 7.86 -6.07
C VAL A 300 -11.38 8.68 -6.21
N MET A 301 -11.55 9.71 -5.38
CA MET A 301 -12.71 10.58 -5.36
C MET A 301 -12.26 12.02 -5.61
N MET A 302 -12.46 12.49 -6.84
CA MET A 302 -12.29 13.90 -7.18
C MET A 302 -13.53 14.66 -6.69
N THR A 303 -13.33 15.85 -6.11
CA THR A 303 -14.39 16.69 -5.55
C THR A 303 -14.35 18.13 -6.10
N ARG A 304 -13.25 18.51 -6.77
CA ARG A 304 -13.12 19.75 -7.54
C ARG A 304 -12.63 19.44 -8.96
N HIS A 305 -13.29 20.00 -9.98
CA HIS A 305 -12.88 19.98 -11.38
C HIS A 305 -12.66 21.43 -11.84
N GLN A 306 -11.43 21.80 -12.21
CA GLN A 306 -11.04 23.20 -12.48
C GLN A 306 -11.48 24.17 -11.35
N GLY A 307 -11.42 23.71 -10.10
CA GLY A 307 -11.87 24.44 -8.90
C GLY A 307 -13.38 24.45 -8.64
N GLN A 308 -14.23 24.11 -9.63
CA GLN A 308 -15.68 23.98 -9.44
C GLN A 308 -16.01 22.67 -8.72
N TYR A 309 -17.05 22.67 -7.88
CA TYR A 309 -17.47 21.46 -7.16
C TYR A 309 -18.08 20.42 -8.11
N LEU A 310 -17.46 19.24 -8.18
CA LEU A 310 -17.94 18.10 -8.96
C LEU A 310 -17.43 16.82 -8.30
N VAL A 311 -18.34 15.93 -7.89
CA VAL A 311 -17.96 14.63 -7.31
C VAL A 311 -17.87 13.58 -8.42
N SER A 312 -16.65 13.11 -8.67
CA SER A 312 -16.35 11.99 -9.56
C SER A 312 -15.58 10.89 -8.83
N GLU A 313 -16.00 9.63 -9.00
CA GLU A 313 -15.41 8.47 -8.32
C GLU A 313 -14.89 7.45 -9.33
N ARG A 314 -13.60 7.12 -9.25
CA ARG A 314 -12.95 6.04 -10.01
C ARG A 314 -12.50 4.95 -9.04
N LEU A 315 -12.96 3.71 -9.26
CA LEU A 315 -12.45 2.53 -8.57
C LEU A 315 -11.36 1.90 -9.42
N PHE A 316 -10.11 2.03 -8.97
CA PHE A 316 -8.97 1.38 -9.62
C PHE A 316 -8.70 0.01 -8.97
N THR A 317 -8.43 -0.99 -9.80
CA THR A 317 -7.84 -2.27 -9.38
C THR A 317 -6.36 -2.26 -9.77
N ARG A 318 -5.48 -2.69 -8.86
CA ARG A 318 -4.03 -2.75 -9.05
C ARG A 318 -3.59 -4.10 -9.62
N SER A 319 -2.70 -4.03 -10.60
CA SER A 319 -2.05 -5.16 -11.27
C SER A 319 -0.55 -4.85 -11.35
N GLY A 320 0.23 -5.30 -10.37
CA GLY A 320 1.62 -4.89 -10.17
C GLY A 320 1.73 -3.37 -10.01
N PHE A 321 2.32 -2.70 -11.00
CA PHE A 321 2.49 -1.23 -11.06
C PHE A 321 1.39 -0.49 -11.83
N THR A 322 0.37 -1.19 -12.35
CA THR A 322 -0.72 -0.57 -13.13
C THR A 322 -2.00 -0.47 -12.30
N LEU A 323 -2.64 0.70 -12.32
CA LEU A 323 -3.99 0.95 -11.84
C LEU A 323 -4.96 0.95 -13.02
N LYS A 324 -5.98 0.08 -13.02
CA LYS A 324 -7.04 0.06 -14.05
C LYS A 324 -8.43 0.34 -13.48
N ALA A 325 -9.14 1.28 -14.09
CA ALA A 325 -10.55 1.56 -13.86
C ALA A 325 -11.33 1.39 -15.18
N GLU A 326 -12.43 0.63 -15.17
CA GLU A 326 -13.26 0.40 -16.36
C GLU A 326 -14.39 1.43 -16.51
N LYS A 327 -14.66 2.16 -15.42
CA LYS A 327 -15.77 3.08 -15.27
C LYS A 327 -15.48 4.17 -14.25
N GLU A 328 -16.27 5.23 -14.34
CA GLU A 328 -16.28 6.39 -13.46
C GLU A 328 -17.71 6.71 -13.05
N ILE A 329 -17.91 7.22 -11.84
CA ILE A 329 -19.22 7.58 -11.30
C ILE A 329 -19.26 9.08 -11.03
N ILE A 330 -19.94 9.83 -11.90
CA ILE A 330 -20.08 11.30 -11.79
C ILE A 330 -21.45 11.60 -11.21
N ASN A 331 -21.51 12.29 -10.07
CA ASN A 331 -22.75 12.63 -9.36
C ASN A 331 -23.72 11.43 -9.18
N GLY A 332 -23.17 10.24 -8.93
CA GLY A 332 -23.94 9.00 -8.74
C GLY A 332 -24.44 8.31 -10.01
N ARG A 333 -24.06 8.78 -11.20
CA ARG A 333 -24.32 8.11 -12.49
C ARG A 333 -23.05 7.44 -13.01
N GLU A 334 -23.19 6.22 -13.51
CA GLU A 334 -22.08 5.41 -14.03
C GLU A 334 -21.81 5.67 -15.51
N TYR A 335 -20.53 5.90 -15.84
CA TYR A 335 -20.01 6.15 -17.19
C TYR A 335 -18.88 5.15 -17.48
N SER A 336 -18.87 4.56 -18.68
CA SER A 336 -17.78 3.67 -19.10
C SER A 336 -16.57 4.47 -19.59
N LEU A 337 -15.37 4.04 -19.19
CA LEU A 337 -14.09 4.61 -19.65
C LEU A 337 -13.60 3.95 -20.96
N GLY A 338 -14.53 3.47 -21.79
CA GLY A 338 -14.25 2.75 -23.03
C GLY A 338 -13.94 1.25 -22.82
N PRO A 339 -13.74 0.49 -23.92
CA PRO A 339 -13.57 -0.97 -23.86
C PRO A 339 -12.26 -1.40 -23.17
N GLU A 340 -11.20 -0.60 -23.28
CA GLU A 340 -9.93 -0.86 -22.58
C GLU A 340 -9.93 -0.34 -21.13
N GLY A 341 -10.87 0.57 -20.79
CA GLY A 341 -10.84 1.36 -19.57
C GLY A 341 -9.71 2.39 -19.53
N LEU A 342 -9.57 3.05 -18.38
CA LEU A 342 -8.42 3.88 -18.04
C LEU A 342 -7.37 3.04 -17.31
N ALA A 343 -6.22 2.82 -17.93
CA ALA A 343 -5.06 2.15 -17.34
C ALA A 343 -3.93 3.16 -17.12
N LEU A 344 -3.45 3.28 -15.88
CA LEU A 344 -2.40 4.21 -15.46
C LEU A 344 -1.26 3.42 -14.82
N SER A 345 -0.05 3.46 -15.39
CA SER A 345 1.13 2.79 -14.85
C SER A 345 1.93 3.74 -13.96
N LEU A 346 2.53 3.24 -12.88
CA LEU A 346 3.39 4.03 -11.99
C LEU A 346 4.52 4.72 -12.78
N MET A 347 4.62 6.03 -12.62
CA MET A 347 5.65 6.90 -13.19
C MET A 347 6.87 6.88 -12.29
N VAL A 348 7.85 6.03 -12.63
CA VAL A 348 9.07 5.95 -11.83
C VAL A 348 9.97 7.16 -12.08
N GLY A 349 10.16 8.00 -11.06
CA GLY A 349 11.12 9.10 -11.09
C GLY A 349 10.97 10.17 -10.00
N ASN A 350 9.75 10.44 -9.52
CA ASN A 350 9.49 11.64 -8.69
C ASN A 350 9.04 11.38 -7.24
N GLN A 351 8.32 10.30 -6.93
CA GLN A 351 7.94 9.94 -5.54
C GLN A 351 8.06 8.43 -5.27
N GLN A 352 8.20 8.07 -4.00
CA GLN A 352 8.63 6.75 -3.52
C GLN A 352 7.45 5.84 -3.14
N PRO A 353 7.27 4.67 -3.79
CA PRO A 353 6.37 3.63 -3.30
C PRO A 353 7.10 2.75 -2.25
N VAL A 354 6.90 3.03 -0.97
CA VAL A 354 7.40 2.16 0.12
C VAL A 354 6.54 0.90 0.20
N ILE A 355 7.13 -0.29 0.02
CA ILE A 355 6.39 -1.55 0.01
C ILE A 355 6.63 -2.36 1.28
N SER A 356 5.59 -2.48 2.11
CA SER A 356 5.54 -3.37 3.27
C SER A 356 5.78 -4.83 2.85
N GLY A 357 6.78 -5.48 3.43
CA GLY A 357 7.04 -6.92 3.28
C GLY A 357 8.18 -7.33 2.33
N GLY A 358 8.95 -6.39 1.77
CA GLY A 358 10.17 -6.69 1.01
C GLY A 358 11.47 -6.47 1.80
N VAL A 359 12.61 -6.70 1.13
CA VAL A 359 13.96 -6.46 1.65
C VAL A 359 14.38 -5.02 1.34
N GLU A 360 14.69 -4.24 2.38
CA GLU A 360 15.15 -2.85 2.27
C GLU A 360 16.60 -2.76 1.74
N GLY A 361 16.96 -1.62 1.17
CA GLY A 361 18.34 -1.29 0.81
C GLY A 361 19.10 -0.67 1.98
N SER A 362 20.42 -0.83 2.00
CA SER A 362 21.30 -0.25 3.00
C SER A 362 22.14 0.89 2.44
N ALA A 363 22.14 2.02 3.14
CA ALA A 363 23.14 3.09 3.02
C ALA A 363 24.21 3.04 4.14
N SER A 364 24.23 1.98 4.96
CA SER A 364 25.29 1.80 5.96
C SER A 364 26.59 1.37 5.29
N PHE A 365 27.71 2.01 5.63
CA PHE A 365 29.04 1.62 5.11
C PHE A 365 29.40 0.19 5.55
N ASN A 366 29.85 -0.63 4.61
CA ASN A 366 30.31 -1.99 4.85
C ASN A 366 31.61 -2.24 4.08
N GLU A 367 32.70 -2.54 4.80
CA GLU A 367 34.04 -2.71 4.23
C GLU A 367 34.13 -3.80 3.17
N LYS A 368 33.39 -4.91 3.31
CA LYS A 368 33.35 -5.98 2.30
C LYS A 368 32.65 -5.54 1.01
N VAL A 369 31.60 -4.72 1.13
CA VAL A 369 30.83 -4.20 -0.02
C VAL A 369 31.66 -3.16 -0.76
N ASP A 370 32.29 -2.23 -0.03
CA ASP A 370 33.18 -1.23 -0.59
C ASP A 370 34.38 -1.88 -1.30
N ALA A 371 34.98 -2.93 -0.70
CA ALA A 371 36.03 -3.72 -1.33
C ALA A 371 35.56 -4.45 -2.59
N ALA A 372 34.36 -5.05 -2.60
CA ALA A 372 33.79 -5.69 -3.78
C ALA A 372 33.52 -4.69 -4.91
N PHE A 373 33.01 -3.49 -4.59
CA PHE A 373 32.77 -2.44 -5.57
C PHE A 373 34.08 -1.90 -6.16
N LYS A 374 35.09 -1.66 -5.32
CA LYS A 374 36.44 -1.24 -5.74
C LYS A 374 37.16 -2.31 -6.57
N ALA A 375 36.95 -3.60 -6.26
CA ALA A 375 37.46 -4.70 -7.07
C ALA A 375 36.78 -4.80 -8.44
N TYR A 376 35.48 -4.48 -8.54
CA TYR A 376 34.78 -4.37 -9.83
C TYR A 376 35.29 -3.19 -10.68
N LEU A 377 35.55 -2.05 -10.05
CA LEU A 377 36.02 -0.83 -10.72
C LEU A 377 37.49 -0.90 -11.15
N GLY A 378 38.37 -1.50 -10.33
CA GLY A 378 39.81 -1.42 -10.49
C GLY A 378 40.38 -0.03 -10.19
N GLU A 379 41.70 0.09 -10.04
CA GLU A 379 42.36 1.31 -9.52
C GLU A 379 42.01 2.60 -10.30
N GLU A 380 41.94 2.53 -11.63
CA GLU A 380 41.55 3.68 -12.46
C GLU A 380 40.03 3.92 -12.45
N GLY A 381 39.23 2.87 -12.33
CA GLY A 381 37.77 2.99 -12.23
C GLY A 381 37.36 3.66 -10.91
N VAL A 382 38.04 3.37 -9.79
CA VAL A 382 37.79 4.02 -8.50
C VAL A 382 38.09 5.52 -8.58
N LYS A 383 39.19 5.92 -9.23
CA LYS A 383 39.51 7.35 -9.46
C LYS A 383 38.47 8.07 -10.32
N GLN A 384 37.90 7.38 -11.30
CA GLN A 384 36.87 7.93 -12.21
C GLN A 384 35.47 7.94 -11.59
N ALA A 385 35.20 7.01 -10.66
CA ALA A 385 33.92 6.88 -9.97
C ALA A 385 33.90 7.55 -8.58
N ALA A 386 34.96 8.23 -8.15
CA ALA A 386 35.01 8.91 -6.86
C ALA A 386 33.83 9.89 -6.69
N GLY A 387 33.13 9.81 -5.56
CA GLY A 387 31.88 10.52 -5.32
C GLY A 387 30.60 9.81 -5.79
N THR A 388 30.70 8.68 -6.50
CA THR A 388 29.57 7.77 -6.79
C THR A 388 28.88 7.38 -5.50
N ARG A 389 27.56 7.56 -5.42
CA ARG A 389 26.73 7.07 -4.33
C ARG A 389 26.13 5.71 -4.65
N TYR A 390 26.11 4.83 -3.66
CA TYR A 390 25.55 3.49 -3.79
C TYR A 390 24.72 3.05 -2.57
N ARG A 391 23.65 2.30 -2.82
CA ARG A 391 22.99 1.45 -1.82
C ARG A 391 23.34 0.00 -2.08
N TRP A 392 23.20 -0.85 -1.08
CA TRP A 392 23.43 -2.29 -1.24
C TRP A 392 22.45 -3.12 -0.43
N LEU A 393 22.20 -4.35 -0.86
CA LEU A 393 21.59 -5.40 -0.03
C LEU A 393 22.19 -6.75 -0.39
N THR A 394 21.99 -7.74 0.47
CA THR A 394 22.37 -9.13 0.21
C THR A 394 21.12 -10.01 0.24
N GLN A 395 21.08 -11.00 -0.64
CA GLN A 395 19.99 -11.97 -0.75
C GLN A 395 20.50 -13.19 -1.50
N ASP A 396 20.21 -14.40 -1.02
CA ASP A 396 20.42 -15.63 -1.78
C ASP A 396 19.61 -15.56 -3.10
N LEU A 397 20.32 -15.50 -4.24
CA LEU A 397 19.71 -15.50 -5.58
C LEU A 397 19.84 -16.87 -6.25
N ASN A 398 20.56 -17.84 -5.67
CA ASN A 398 20.93 -19.09 -6.35
C ASN A 398 20.48 -20.38 -5.62
N GLY A 399 20.06 -20.25 -4.35
CA GLY A 399 19.53 -21.32 -3.51
C GLY A 399 20.58 -22.13 -2.74
N ASP A 400 21.83 -21.67 -2.67
CA ASP A 400 22.92 -22.35 -1.92
C ASP A 400 23.09 -21.86 -0.47
N LEU A 401 22.26 -20.92 -0.01
CA LEU A 401 22.30 -20.29 1.30
C LEU A 401 23.52 -19.38 1.55
N GLN A 402 24.17 -18.89 0.49
CA GLN A 402 25.23 -17.87 0.56
C GLN A 402 24.85 -16.59 -0.20
N ASP A 403 24.23 -15.61 0.47
CA ASP A 403 23.71 -14.39 -0.19
C ASP A 403 24.62 -13.77 -1.26
N GLU A 404 24.07 -13.57 -2.46
CA GLU A 404 24.59 -12.66 -3.47
C GLU A 404 24.58 -11.21 -2.95
N LEU A 405 25.52 -10.39 -3.43
CA LEU A 405 25.53 -8.96 -3.19
C LEU A 405 24.94 -8.20 -4.38
N MET A 406 24.01 -7.29 -4.10
CA MET A 406 23.50 -6.32 -5.05
C MET A 406 23.93 -4.91 -4.64
N ILE A 407 24.61 -4.19 -5.54
CA ILE A 407 24.98 -2.77 -5.39
C ILE A 407 24.21 -1.96 -6.43
N PHE A 408 23.40 -1.01 -5.97
CA PHE A 408 22.65 -0.08 -6.81
C PHE A 408 23.32 1.29 -6.76
N THR A 409 23.71 1.85 -7.91
CA THR A 409 24.52 3.07 -7.99
C THR A 409 23.75 4.25 -8.60
N ASP A 410 24.20 5.47 -8.31
CA ASP A 410 23.68 6.72 -8.89
C ASP A 410 23.96 6.91 -10.40
N TRP A 411 24.52 5.90 -11.07
CA TRP A 411 24.81 5.90 -12.51
C TRP A 411 23.53 5.74 -13.34
N CYS A 412 22.75 6.83 -13.44
CA CYS A 412 21.41 6.85 -14.01
C CYS A 412 21.30 7.53 -15.37
N GLY A 413 20.32 7.06 -16.15
CA GLY A 413 19.81 7.71 -17.36
C GLY A 413 18.30 7.93 -17.27
N THR A 414 17.68 8.30 -18.40
CA THR A 414 16.25 8.66 -18.49
C THR A 414 15.26 7.51 -18.30
N GLY A 415 15.75 6.28 -18.10
CA GLY A 415 14.96 5.08 -17.80
C GLY A 415 15.54 4.28 -16.64
N GLY A 416 16.13 4.95 -15.63
CA GLY A 416 16.63 4.31 -14.42
C GLY A 416 18.16 4.19 -14.32
N CYS A 417 18.60 3.49 -13.28
CA CYS A 417 19.98 3.49 -12.78
C CYS A 417 20.71 2.18 -13.08
N THR A 418 21.91 2.00 -12.50
CA THR A 418 22.72 0.78 -12.69
C THR A 418 22.67 -0.09 -11.44
N LEU A 419 22.31 -1.37 -11.62
CA LEU A 419 22.49 -2.43 -10.64
C LEU A 419 23.70 -3.29 -11.01
N LEU A 420 24.51 -3.64 -10.02
CA LEU A 420 25.62 -4.57 -10.10
C LEU A 420 25.32 -5.76 -9.19
N VAL A 421 25.34 -6.97 -9.74
CA VAL A 421 25.09 -8.23 -9.02
C VAL A 421 26.40 -9.02 -8.92
N PHE A 422 26.69 -9.55 -7.73
CA PHE A 422 27.92 -10.27 -7.42
C PHE A 422 27.61 -11.65 -6.82
N ASN A 423 28.09 -12.70 -7.48
CA ASN A 423 28.03 -14.10 -7.04
C ASN A 423 28.88 -14.34 -5.78
N ASN A 424 28.39 -15.14 -4.82
CA ASN A 424 29.10 -15.42 -3.57
C ASN A 424 30.01 -16.67 -3.67
N ASP A 425 31.22 -16.49 -4.24
CA ASP A 425 32.21 -17.58 -4.31
C ASP A 425 32.87 -17.79 -2.93
N SER A 426 32.26 -18.61 -2.07
CA SER A 426 32.80 -19.00 -0.75
C SER A 426 33.09 -17.79 0.17
N ASN A 427 32.09 -16.96 0.44
CA ASN A 427 32.21 -15.69 1.18
C ASN A 427 33.06 -14.59 0.48
N VAL A 428 33.29 -14.73 -0.84
CA VAL A 428 33.96 -13.72 -1.68
C VAL A 428 33.05 -13.31 -2.83
N TRP A 429 32.45 -12.13 -2.74
CA TRP A 429 31.60 -11.58 -3.79
C TRP A 429 32.41 -11.26 -5.06
N ARG A 430 32.01 -11.84 -6.19
CA ARG A 430 32.60 -11.62 -7.52
C ARG A 430 31.58 -11.11 -8.50
N PHE A 431 31.92 -10.07 -9.25
CA PHE A 431 31.03 -9.46 -10.24
C PHE A 431 30.49 -10.49 -11.24
N ASN A 432 29.16 -10.55 -11.36
CA ASN A 432 28.42 -11.47 -12.22
C ASN A 432 27.67 -10.69 -13.32
N SER A 433 26.85 -9.71 -12.92
CA SER A 433 25.96 -8.96 -13.84
C SER A 433 26.03 -7.46 -13.62
N ARG A 434 25.99 -6.70 -14.72
CA ARG A 434 25.66 -5.27 -14.73
C ARG A 434 24.37 -5.09 -15.51
N ILE A 435 23.38 -4.47 -14.88
CA ILE A 435 22.06 -4.22 -15.43
C ILE A 435 21.85 -2.70 -15.40
N THR A 436 21.61 -2.08 -16.55
CA THR A 436 21.28 -0.65 -16.66
C THR A 436 19.78 -0.48 -16.89
N LEU A 437 19.26 0.73 -16.66
CA LEU A 437 17.83 1.04 -16.74
C LEU A 437 17.02 0.27 -15.68
N VAL A 438 17.57 0.19 -14.46
CA VAL A 438 16.92 -0.44 -13.30
C VAL A 438 16.18 0.61 -12.48
N HIS A 439 14.95 0.26 -12.10
CA HIS A 439 14.05 1.06 -11.29
C HIS A 439 13.71 0.33 -9.99
N LEU A 440 13.51 1.09 -8.90
CA LEU A 440 13.14 0.55 -7.60
C LEU A 440 11.66 0.76 -7.28
N PRO A 441 11.05 -0.10 -6.45
CA PRO A 441 11.52 -1.44 -6.08
C PRO A 441 11.32 -2.44 -7.23
N PHE A 442 12.08 -3.54 -7.23
CA PHE A 442 11.90 -4.66 -8.17
C PHE A 442 11.74 -5.98 -7.39
N GLN A 443 11.25 -7.05 -8.03
CA GLN A 443 10.98 -8.32 -7.34
C GLN A 443 12.02 -9.40 -7.67
N MET A 444 12.24 -10.29 -6.71
CA MET A 444 12.91 -11.58 -6.90
C MET A 444 11.84 -12.66 -6.97
N SER A 445 11.70 -13.35 -8.11
CA SER A 445 10.64 -14.34 -8.28
C SER A 445 11.00 -15.68 -7.63
N GLN A 446 9.99 -16.40 -7.13
CA GLN A 446 10.13 -17.82 -6.78
C GLN A 446 10.43 -18.70 -8.01
N SER A 447 10.22 -18.19 -9.22
CA SER A 447 10.69 -18.81 -10.47
C SER A 447 12.22 -18.73 -10.58
N THR A 448 12.85 -19.78 -11.09
CA THR A 448 14.30 -19.83 -11.30
C THR A 448 14.68 -20.25 -12.72
N SER A 449 15.62 -19.52 -13.33
CA SER A 449 16.24 -19.87 -14.61
C SER A 449 17.70 -20.26 -14.41
N ASN A 450 18.10 -21.42 -14.94
CA ASN A 450 19.47 -21.96 -14.83
C ASN A 450 20.02 -21.99 -13.38
N GLY A 451 19.14 -22.19 -12.39
CA GLY A 451 19.49 -22.27 -10.96
C GLY A 451 19.62 -20.92 -10.25
N TRP A 452 19.09 -19.83 -10.81
CA TRP A 452 19.04 -18.51 -10.16
C TRP A 452 17.63 -17.93 -10.23
N HIS A 453 17.21 -17.22 -9.19
CA HIS A 453 15.91 -16.53 -9.10
C HIS A 453 15.75 -15.47 -10.19
N ASP A 454 14.61 -15.46 -10.86
CA ASP A 454 14.34 -14.53 -11.96
C ASP A 454 13.96 -13.14 -11.42
N LEU A 455 14.60 -12.08 -11.91
CA LEU A 455 14.37 -10.72 -11.41
C LEU A 455 13.28 -10.01 -12.23
N ILE A 456 12.18 -9.61 -11.61
CA ILE A 456 11.08 -8.91 -12.28
C ILE A 456 11.20 -7.41 -12.00
N MET A 457 11.62 -6.65 -13.01
CA MET A 457 11.90 -5.22 -12.90
C MET A 457 10.83 -4.37 -13.59
N PRO A 458 10.38 -3.25 -12.98
CA PRO A 458 9.63 -2.24 -13.70
C PRO A 458 10.52 -1.52 -14.71
N VAL A 459 9.98 -1.23 -15.89
CA VAL A 459 10.60 -0.34 -16.89
C VAL A 459 9.67 0.80 -17.24
N GLY A 460 10.24 1.96 -17.51
CA GLY A 460 9.53 3.19 -17.85
C GLY A 460 10.50 4.31 -18.21
N GLY A 461 9.99 5.55 -18.22
CA GLY A 461 10.77 6.73 -18.56
C GLY A 461 11.06 6.87 -20.06
N GLY A 462 11.70 7.98 -20.44
CA GLY A 462 12.12 8.26 -21.82
C GLY A 462 11.02 8.30 -22.90
N GLY A 463 9.73 8.29 -22.54
CA GLY A 463 8.60 8.15 -23.47
C GLY A 463 8.24 6.70 -23.84
N ALA A 464 8.82 5.69 -23.18
CA ALA A 464 8.45 4.29 -23.36
C ALA A 464 7.19 3.92 -22.54
N LYS A 465 6.38 2.98 -23.06
CA LYS A 465 5.24 2.41 -22.32
C LYS A 465 5.75 1.67 -21.08
N ALA A 466 5.35 2.13 -19.89
CA ALA A 466 5.73 1.48 -18.64
C ALA A 466 5.12 0.06 -18.52
N SER A 467 5.92 -0.89 -18.03
CA SER A 467 5.58 -2.33 -17.97
C SER A 467 6.54 -3.09 -17.04
N SER A 468 6.20 -4.33 -16.65
CA SER A 468 7.12 -5.22 -15.94
C SER A 468 7.89 -6.12 -16.91
N ARG A 469 9.14 -6.47 -16.57
CA ARG A 469 10.08 -7.21 -17.40
C ARG A 469 10.79 -8.29 -16.58
N VAL A 470 10.81 -9.54 -17.06
CA VAL A 470 11.52 -10.64 -16.38
C VAL A 470 12.94 -10.79 -16.92
N LEU A 471 13.91 -10.83 -16.02
CA LEU A 471 15.32 -11.06 -16.30
C LEU A 471 15.67 -12.50 -15.92
N GLU A 472 15.46 -13.41 -16.88
CA GLU A 472 15.87 -14.81 -16.78
C GLU A 472 17.40 -14.94 -16.72
N PHE A 473 17.94 -15.59 -15.70
CA PHE A 473 19.39 -15.82 -15.61
C PHE A 473 19.84 -16.85 -16.65
N ASN A 474 20.80 -16.50 -17.50
CA ASN A 474 21.21 -17.34 -18.65
C ASN A 474 22.31 -18.39 -18.34
N GLY A 475 22.46 -18.76 -17.06
CA GLY A 475 23.53 -19.66 -16.59
C GLY A 475 24.92 -19.01 -16.54
N LYS A 476 25.02 -17.69 -16.78
CA LYS A 476 26.26 -16.89 -16.63
C LYS A 476 26.04 -15.48 -16.13
N ARG A 477 24.91 -14.85 -16.49
CA ARG A 477 24.52 -13.49 -16.09
C ARG A 477 23.01 -13.26 -16.30
N TYR A 478 22.48 -12.23 -15.68
CA TYR A 478 21.21 -11.62 -16.06
C TYR A 478 21.34 -10.78 -17.36
N PRO A 479 20.23 -10.53 -18.10
CA PRO A 479 20.18 -9.55 -19.18
C PRO A 479 20.58 -8.15 -18.70
N GLY A 480 21.47 -7.48 -19.43
CA GLY A 480 22.03 -6.19 -19.01
C GLY A 480 21.11 -4.96 -19.17
N ASN A 481 19.88 -5.13 -19.65
CA ASN A 481 18.89 -4.08 -19.87
C ASN A 481 17.48 -4.69 -19.78
N PRO A 482 16.66 -4.34 -18.78
CA PRO A 482 15.31 -4.86 -18.61
C PRO A 482 14.36 -4.54 -19.79
N SER A 483 14.50 -3.38 -20.43
CA SER A 483 13.53 -2.87 -21.42
C SER A 483 13.40 -3.74 -22.69
N VAL A 484 14.39 -4.61 -22.95
CA VAL A 484 14.40 -5.56 -24.08
C VAL A 484 14.08 -7.00 -23.68
N ALA A 485 13.76 -7.26 -22.41
CA ALA A 485 13.39 -8.58 -21.90
C ALA A 485 11.88 -8.88 -22.11
N PRO A 486 11.39 -10.11 -21.82
CA PRO A 486 9.97 -10.46 -21.96
C PRO A 486 9.04 -9.67 -21.03
N GLU A 487 7.82 -9.34 -21.48
CA GLU A 487 6.80 -8.64 -20.69
C GLU A 487 6.10 -9.58 -19.70
N VAL A 488 6.10 -9.21 -18.42
CA VAL A 488 5.31 -9.88 -17.38
C VAL A 488 4.02 -9.09 -17.18
N LEU A 489 2.87 -9.72 -17.47
CA LEU A 489 1.55 -9.09 -17.30
C LEU A 489 1.08 -9.08 -15.84
N LEU A 490 1.45 -10.13 -15.08
CA LEU A 490 1.11 -10.36 -13.69
C LEU A 490 2.33 -10.95 -12.96
N PRO A 491 3.15 -10.13 -12.29
CA PRO A 491 4.10 -10.62 -11.28
C PRO A 491 3.33 -11.25 -10.11
N ASP A 492 3.90 -12.23 -9.42
CA ASP A 492 3.24 -12.77 -8.23
C ASP A 492 3.29 -11.74 -7.08
N SER A 493 2.21 -11.65 -6.31
CA SER A 493 2.14 -10.90 -5.06
C SER A 493 2.95 -11.53 -3.92
N ALA A 494 3.32 -12.81 -4.02
CA ALA A 494 4.18 -13.53 -3.08
C ALA A 494 5.69 -13.39 -3.38
N ASP A 495 6.06 -12.86 -4.56
CA ASP A 495 7.46 -12.65 -4.95
C ASP A 495 8.04 -11.43 -4.20
N PRO A 496 9.04 -11.60 -3.31
CA PRO A 496 9.55 -10.52 -2.47
C PRO A 496 10.15 -9.36 -3.26
N TYR A 497 9.84 -8.15 -2.84
CA TYR A 497 10.49 -6.93 -3.34
C TYR A 497 11.90 -6.77 -2.76
N LEU A 498 12.81 -6.27 -3.59
CA LEU A 498 14.19 -5.90 -3.29
C LEU A 498 14.35 -4.38 -3.43
N PHE A 499 15.12 -3.79 -2.51
CA PHE A 499 15.14 -2.34 -2.26
C PHE A 499 13.71 -1.80 -2.05
N ALA A 500 12.94 -2.49 -1.19
CA ALA A 500 11.52 -2.24 -0.93
C ALA A 500 11.23 -0.87 -0.28
N ASP A 501 12.27 -0.19 0.19
CA ASP A 501 12.26 1.20 0.64
C ASP A 501 12.02 2.21 -0.51
N GLY A 502 12.28 1.82 -1.77
CA GLY A 502 12.20 2.70 -2.94
C GLY A 502 13.26 3.81 -2.96
N ILE A 503 14.30 3.74 -2.11
CA ILE A 503 15.26 4.83 -1.90
C ILE A 503 16.40 4.74 -2.94
N TYR A 504 16.61 5.83 -3.67
CA TYR A 504 17.68 5.95 -4.66
C TYR A 504 19.00 6.44 -4.02
N PRO A 505 20.19 6.06 -4.53
CA PRO A 505 21.48 6.37 -3.88
C PRO A 505 21.81 7.87 -3.77
N GLN A 506 21.23 8.71 -4.63
CA GLN A 506 21.35 10.16 -4.54
C GLN A 506 20.59 10.74 -3.34
N GLN A 507 19.51 10.08 -2.91
CA GLN A 507 18.71 10.48 -1.74
C GLN A 507 19.43 10.06 -0.45
N GLU A 508 19.79 8.77 -0.36
CA GLU A 508 20.54 8.21 0.75
C GLU A 508 21.40 7.04 0.24
N GLY A 509 22.71 7.11 0.41
CA GLY A 509 23.66 6.11 -0.08
C GLY A 509 25.07 6.33 0.45
N VAL A 510 25.87 5.26 0.44
CA VAL A 510 27.31 5.29 0.74
C VAL A 510 28.03 6.02 -0.38
N GLU A 511 28.86 7.00 -0.05
CA GLU A 511 29.69 7.73 -1.02
C GLU A 511 31.05 7.04 -1.20
N LEU A 512 31.37 6.66 -2.44
CA LEU A 512 32.62 5.99 -2.81
C LEU A 512 33.82 6.95 -2.70
N LYS A 513 34.80 6.56 -1.88
CA LYS A 513 36.05 7.29 -1.61
C LYS A 513 37.27 6.58 -2.19
#